data_AF-A0AAD7VH32-F1
#
_entry.id   AF-A0AAD7VH32-F1
#
_cell.length_a   1.000
_cell.length_b   1.000
_cell.length_c   1.000
_cell.angle_alpha   90.00
_cell.angle_beta   90.00
_cell.angle_gamma   90.00
#
_symmetry.space_group_name_H-M   'P 1'
#
loop_
_entity.id
_entity.type
_entity.pdbx_description
1 polymer ?
#
loop_
_entity_poly.entity_id
_entity_poly.type
_entity_poly.pdbx_seq_one_letter_code
_entity_poly.pdbx_strand_id
1 'polypeptide(L)'
;MMKEVVALLLFAFWVSVTHSVSESQPSILQPHAAKSFNLSYIQNEAICPYSVKISTSCSSPFFTSDQISVAFGDANGNQIYAESLEDPSSRTFERCSSDTFQIKGPCSNSICYLYLYRNGTDHGFGWVPLSVEIYGGNSIPVTFYYNTTIPNLIWYGFNLCTTPAPPTFFLLPPPPPPPTPPAYPPPPPPSPPAYPPPPPPSPPAYPPPPPPPPPPASSSHQLFSPKFFIYVVLGFLLTTLLY
;
A
#
# COMPACT_ATOMS: atom_id res chain seq x y z
N MET A 1 -28.85 -58.42 36.44
CA MET A 1 -28.98 -57.09 37.08
C MET A 1 -27.68 -56.29 37.05
N MET A 2 -26.53 -56.78 37.55
CA MET A 2 -25.27 -56.01 37.53
C MET A 2 -24.73 -55.65 36.12
N LYS A 3 -24.89 -56.52 35.11
CA LYS A 3 -24.41 -56.25 33.75
C LYS A 3 -25.11 -55.06 33.07
N GLU A 4 -26.41 -54.90 33.32
CA GLU A 4 -27.23 -53.81 32.75
C GLU A 4 -26.83 -52.46 33.34
N VAL A 5 -26.51 -52.44 34.65
CA VAL A 5 -26.05 -51.23 35.35
C VAL A 5 -24.67 -50.80 34.85
N VAL A 6 -23.76 -51.75 34.61
CA VAL A 6 -22.43 -51.45 34.05
C VAL A 6 -22.53 -50.91 32.62
N ALA A 7 -23.44 -51.46 31.80
CA ALA A 7 -23.64 -50.97 30.43
C ALA A 7 -24.17 -49.52 30.41
N LEU A 8 -25.11 -49.19 31.30
CA LEU A 8 -25.64 -47.81 31.42
C LEU A 8 -24.57 -46.81 31.87
N LEU A 9 -23.68 -47.21 32.80
CA LEU A 9 -22.58 -46.35 33.26
C LEU A 9 -21.54 -46.08 32.16
N LEU A 10 -21.22 -47.09 31.35
CA LEU A 10 -20.29 -46.93 30.22
C LEU A 10 -20.87 -46.04 29.11
N PHE A 11 -22.18 -46.15 28.84
CA PHE A 11 -22.87 -45.29 27.88
C PHE A 11 -22.92 -43.83 28.35
N ALA A 12 -23.22 -43.59 29.64
CA ALA A 12 -23.20 -42.24 30.21
C ALA A 12 -21.81 -41.60 30.13
N PHE A 13 -20.74 -42.37 30.36
CA PHE A 13 -19.37 -41.89 30.24
C PHE A 13 -19.01 -41.52 28.80
N TRP A 14 -19.48 -42.28 27.81
CA TRP A 14 -19.31 -41.93 26.39
C TRP A 14 -20.02 -40.64 25.99
N VAL A 15 -21.23 -40.40 26.49
CA VAL A 15 -22.01 -39.18 26.19
C VAL A 15 -21.39 -37.93 26.83
N SER A 16 -20.73 -38.07 27.99
CA SER A 16 -20.00 -36.97 28.64
C SER A 16 -18.70 -36.60 27.91
N VAL A 17 -18.05 -37.54 27.21
CA VAL A 17 -16.79 -37.28 26.49
C VAL A 17 -17.00 -36.55 25.16
N THR A 18 -18.21 -36.59 24.57
CA THR A 18 -18.50 -35.91 23.30
C THR A 18 -19.05 -34.49 23.44
N HIS A 19 -19.19 -33.95 24.65
CA HIS A 19 -19.49 -32.52 24.82
C HIS A 19 -18.20 -31.70 24.74
N SER A 20 -17.71 -31.49 23.51
CA SER A 20 -16.77 -30.42 23.25
C SER A 20 -17.48 -29.09 23.50
N VAL A 21 -17.15 -28.44 24.61
CA VAL A 21 -17.51 -27.04 24.83
C VAL A 21 -16.85 -26.24 23.70
N SER A 22 -17.67 -25.76 22.75
CA SER A 22 -17.23 -24.82 21.74
C SER A 22 -16.99 -23.48 22.45
N GLU A 23 -15.78 -23.28 22.95
CA GLU A 23 -15.31 -22.00 23.43
C GLU A 23 -15.32 -21.03 22.25
N SER A 24 -16.28 -20.10 22.22
CA SER A 24 -16.27 -19.00 21.26
C SER A 24 -15.13 -18.06 21.64
N GLN A 25 -13.92 -18.40 21.20
CA GLN A 25 -12.76 -17.52 21.35
C GLN A 25 -13.09 -16.21 20.63
N PRO A 26 -13.01 -15.04 21.30
CA PRO A 26 -13.10 -13.77 20.61
C PRO A 26 -12.04 -13.79 19.52
N SER A 27 -12.45 -13.69 18.26
CA SER A 27 -11.56 -13.67 17.11
C SER A 27 -10.63 -12.47 17.27
N ILE A 28 -9.45 -12.71 17.85
CA ILE A 28 -8.33 -11.78 17.76
C ILE A 28 -8.19 -11.50 16.29
N LEU A 29 -8.38 -10.24 15.92
CA LEU A 29 -8.32 -9.84 14.54
C LEU A 29 -6.89 -10.08 14.05
N GLN A 30 -6.70 -11.16 13.30
CA GLN A 30 -5.41 -11.54 12.76
C GLN A 30 -5.22 -10.90 11.38
N PRO A 31 -3.98 -10.55 11.02
CA PRO A 31 -3.69 -10.13 9.66
C PRO A 31 -3.94 -11.30 8.70
N HIS A 32 -4.39 -10.98 7.50
CA HIS A 32 -4.73 -11.96 6.49
C HIS A 32 -4.25 -11.52 5.11
N ALA A 33 -4.04 -12.50 4.23
CA ALA A 33 -3.78 -12.23 2.83
C ALA A 33 -5.03 -11.62 2.20
N ALA A 34 -4.87 -10.48 1.54
CA ALA A 34 -5.95 -9.87 0.78
C ALA A 34 -6.30 -10.78 -0.42
N LYS A 35 -7.54 -11.26 -0.48
CA LYS A 35 -8.02 -12.11 -1.61
C LYS A 35 -8.03 -11.33 -2.93
N SER A 36 -8.26 -10.04 -2.86
CA SER A 36 -8.23 -9.10 -3.98
C SER A 36 -7.93 -7.71 -3.43
N PHE A 37 -6.78 -7.14 -3.79
CA PHE A 37 -6.41 -5.78 -3.42
C PHE A 37 -6.06 -5.02 -4.69
N ASN A 38 -6.84 -4.00 -5.03
CA ASN A 38 -6.58 -3.14 -6.17
C ASN A 38 -6.10 -1.80 -5.66
N LEU A 39 -4.93 -1.36 -6.13
CA LEU A 39 -4.46 -0.02 -5.84
C LEU A 39 -5.22 0.97 -6.73
N SER A 40 -6.26 1.61 -6.19
CA SER A 40 -6.96 2.70 -6.89
C SER A 40 -6.38 4.04 -6.46
N TYR A 41 -5.71 4.74 -7.39
CA TYR A 41 -5.16 6.06 -7.13
C TYR A 41 -6.21 7.14 -7.44
N ILE A 42 -6.84 7.69 -6.41
CA ILE A 42 -7.77 8.83 -6.55
C ILE A 42 -6.99 10.11 -6.24
N GLN A 43 -6.76 10.96 -7.24
CA GLN A 43 -5.94 12.18 -7.15
C GLN A 43 -6.72 13.49 -6.97
N ASN A 44 -8.05 13.45 -6.81
CA ASN A 44 -8.86 14.67 -6.78
C ASN A 44 -9.15 15.22 -5.36
N GLU A 45 -8.63 14.59 -4.31
CA GLU A 45 -8.73 15.08 -2.93
C GLU A 45 -7.53 15.94 -2.52
N ALA A 46 -7.71 16.75 -1.47
CA ALA A 46 -6.62 17.43 -0.79
C ALA A 46 -5.53 16.43 -0.35
N ILE A 47 -4.26 16.82 -0.51
CA ILE A 47 -3.10 15.99 -0.14
C ILE A 47 -2.72 16.25 1.31
N CYS A 48 -2.77 15.20 2.13
CA CYS A 48 -2.34 15.23 3.53
C CYS A 48 -0.99 14.49 3.72
N PRO A 49 -0.12 14.98 4.62
CA PRO A 49 1.05 14.24 5.08
C PRO A 49 0.66 13.21 6.15
N TYR A 50 1.35 12.08 6.11
CA TYR A 50 1.25 10.99 7.07
C TYR A 50 2.63 10.59 7.56
N SER A 51 2.76 10.36 8.87
CA SER A 51 3.91 9.69 9.47
C SER A 51 3.55 8.23 9.73
N VAL A 52 4.25 7.30 9.08
CA VAL A 52 4.06 5.85 9.28
C VAL A 52 5.27 5.31 10.03
N LYS A 53 5.05 4.92 11.28
CA LYS A 53 6.07 4.32 12.14
C LYS A 53 5.90 2.81 12.14
N ILE A 54 6.94 2.10 11.71
CA ILE A 54 6.96 0.64 11.63
C ILE A 54 7.96 0.12 12.65
N SER A 55 7.50 -0.69 13.60
CA SER A 55 8.35 -1.37 14.57
C SER A 55 8.62 -2.79 14.10
N THR A 56 9.89 -3.17 14.01
CA THR A 56 10.31 -4.51 13.60
C THR A 56 10.50 -5.40 14.83
N SER A 57 9.98 -6.63 14.76
CA SER A 57 10.07 -7.58 15.87
C SER A 57 11.51 -8.05 16.09
N CYS A 58 11.82 -8.39 17.34
CA CYS A 58 13.08 -9.08 17.68
C CYS A 58 13.18 -10.50 17.10
N SER A 59 12.06 -11.07 16.65
CA SER A 59 12.02 -12.34 15.92
C SER A 59 12.34 -12.20 14.43
N SER A 60 12.47 -10.98 13.90
CA SER A 60 12.85 -10.71 12.51
C SER A 60 14.32 -11.09 12.24
N PRO A 61 14.75 -11.29 10.98
CA PRO A 61 16.17 -11.27 10.63
C PRO A 61 16.89 -9.99 11.09
N PHE A 62 18.22 -10.04 11.17
CA PHE A 62 19.03 -8.89 11.59
C PHE A 62 18.80 -7.65 10.73
N PHE A 63 18.68 -7.86 9.41
CA PHE A 63 18.30 -6.87 8.42
C PHE A 63 17.45 -7.58 7.35
N THR A 64 16.68 -6.82 6.59
CA THR A 64 15.98 -7.29 5.39
C THR A 64 16.47 -6.48 4.19
N SER A 65 16.73 -7.17 3.08
CA SER A 65 16.98 -6.54 1.79
C SER A 65 15.72 -6.48 0.92
N ASP A 66 14.60 -7.01 1.41
CA ASP A 66 13.36 -7.05 0.67
C ASP A 66 12.77 -5.65 0.54
N GLN A 67 12.20 -5.38 -0.63
CA GLN A 67 11.40 -4.18 -0.84
C GLN A 67 10.10 -4.31 -0.03
N ILE A 68 9.80 -3.29 0.77
CA ILE A 68 8.59 -3.20 1.58
C ILE A 68 7.73 -2.06 1.05
N SER A 69 6.49 -2.39 0.69
CA SER A 69 5.45 -1.42 0.32
C SER A 69 4.37 -1.36 1.39
N VAL A 70 3.68 -0.23 1.51
CA VAL A 70 2.55 -0.06 2.42
C VAL A 70 1.37 0.58 1.70
N ALA A 71 0.18 0.08 2.00
CA ALA A 71 -1.08 0.69 1.56
C ALA A 71 -2.07 0.75 2.73
N PHE A 72 -2.69 1.90 2.95
CA PHE A 72 -3.68 2.09 4.01
C PHE A 72 -4.74 3.10 3.59
N GLY A 73 -5.85 3.14 4.30
CA GLY A 73 -6.95 4.03 3.94
C GLY A 73 -8.19 3.87 4.80
N ASP A 74 -9.28 4.48 4.34
CA ASP A 74 -10.56 4.52 5.03
C ASP A 74 -11.70 3.83 4.27
N ALA A 75 -12.88 3.81 4.89
CA ALA A 75 -14.10 3.21 4.33
C ALA A 75 -14.69 4.01 3.16
N ASN A 76 -14.20 5.23 2.91
CA ASN A 76 -14.65 6.12 1.84
C ASN A 76 -13.86 5.89 0.53
N GLY A 77 -12.86 5.02 0.55
CA GLY A 77 -12.01 4.73 -0.61
C GLY A 77 -10.80 5.66 -0.73
N ASN A 78 -10.51 6.47 0.29
CA ASN A 78 -9.27 7.23 0.34
C ASN A 78 -8.11 6.26 0.59
N GLN A 79 -7.33 5.99 -0.45
CA GLN A 79 -6.19 5.08 -0.38
C GLN A 79 -4.87 5.84 -0.47
N ILE A 80 -3.98 5.55 0.47
CA ILE A 80 -2.60 6.03 0.53
C ILE A 80 -1.69 4.84 0.25
N TYR A 81 -0.69 5.02 -0.62
CA TYR A 81 0.24 3.98 -1.03
C TYR A 81 1.66 4.52 -1.14
N ALA A 82 2.63 3.74 -0.64
CA ALA A 82 4.05 3.95 -0.92
C ALA A 82 4.64 2.64 -1.45
N GLU A 83 5.24 2.74 -2.64
CA GLU A 83 5.79 1.59 -3.37
C GLU A 83 7.04 1.01 -2.73
N SER A 84 7.96 1.85 -2.29
CA SER A 84 9.16 1.43 -1.58
C SER A 84 9.37 2.30 -0.35
N LEU A 85 9.38 1.69 0.82
CA LEU A 85 9.75 2.33 2.08
C LEU A 85 11.26 2.23 2.26
N GLU A 86 12.01 2.91 1.39
CA GLU A 86 13.45 3.06 1.51
C GLU A 86 13.77 4.32 2.30
N ASP A 87 14.67 4.22 3.28
CA ASP A 87 15.28 5.39 3.91
C ASP A 87 16.69 5.59 3.33
N PRO A 88 17.05 6.80 2.85
CA PRO A 88 18.40 7.12 2.41
C PRO A 88 19.52 6.90 3.45
N SER A 89 19.21 6.63 4.73
CA SER A 89 20.20 6.30 5.78
C SER A 89 20.52 4.79 5.93
N SER A 90 19.89 3.92 5.11
CA SER A 90 20.27 2.53 4.79
C SER A 90 20.22 1.44 5.88
N ARG A 91 19.48 1.66 6.97
CA ARG A 91 19.24 0.63 8.02
C ARG A 91 17.77 0.45 8.38
N THR A 92 16.88 0.59 7.40
CA THR A 92 15.46 0.35 7.59
C THR A 92 15.19 -1.10 7.95
N PHE A 93 14.26 -1.31 8.87
CA PHE A 93 13.72 -2.62 9.23
C PHE A 93 14.74 -3.55 9.90
N GLU A 94 15.73 -3.00 10.60
CA GLU A 94 16.63 -3.76 11.47
C GLU A 94 15.85 -4.50 12.58
N ARG A 95 16.37 -5.62 13.04
CA ARG A 95 15.78 -6.36 14.16
C ARG A 95 15.62 -5.46 15.40
N CYS A 96 14.45 -5.53 16.05
CA CYS A 96 14.13 -4.73 17.23
C CYS A 96 14.23 -3.20 17.01
N SER A 97 14.15 -2.70 15.77
CA SER A 97 14.19 -1.27 15.48
C SER A 97 12.79 -0.67 15.29
N SER A 98 12.74 0.65 15.14
CA SER A 98 11.55 1.34 14.62
C SER A 98 11.98 2.40 13.62
N ASP A 99 11.33 2.41 12.47
CA ASP A 99 11.60 3.31 11.36
C ASP A 99 10.36 4.16 11.08
N THR A 100 10.54 5.43 10.71
CA THR A 100 9.42 6.35 10.45
C THR A 100 9.51 6.95 9.06
N PHE A 101 8.43 6.82 8.29
CA PHE A 101 8.34 7.25 6.90
C PHE A 101 7.32 8.39 6.76
N GLN A 102 7.64 9.35 5.90
CA GLN A 102 6.71 10.42 5.52
C GLN A 102 6.05 10.07 4.19
N ILE A 103 4.74 9.89 4.18
CA ILE A 103 3.96 9.50 3.01
C ILE A 103 2.90 10.57 2.75
N LYS A 104 2.61 10.86 1.48
CA LYS A 104 1.55 11.80 1.09
C LYS A 104 0.46 11.05 0.34
N GLY A 105 -0.78 11.44 0.58
CA GLY A 105 -1.94 10.89 -0.12
C GLY A 105 -3.21 11.67 0.19
N PRO A 106 -4.38 11.20 -0.29
CA PRO A 106 -5.67 11.76 0.07
C PRO A 106 -5.82 11.87 1.59
N CYS A 107 -6.44 12.95 2.06
CA CYS A 107 -6.79 13.09 3.48
C CYS A 107 -7.85 12.06 3.89
N SER A 108 -7.65 11.41 5.03
CA SER A 108 -8.54 10.37 5.57
C SER A 108 -8.72 10.64 7.06
N ASN A 109 -9.97 10.72 7.53
CA ASN A 109 -10.29 11.00 8.94
C ASN A 109 -10.34 9.73 9.80
N SER A 110 -10.51 8.55 9.19
CA SER A 110 -10.69 7.28 9.92
C SER A 110 -10.04 6.13 9.18
N ILE A 111 -8.72 5.98 9.36
CA ILE A 111 -7.98 4.87 8.77
C ILE A 111 -8.49 3.57 9.41
N CYS A 112 -8.97 2.65 8.57
CA CYS A 112 -9.56 1.39 9.01
C CYS A 112 -8.98 0.17 8.30
N TYR A 113 -8.05 0.34 7.37
CA TYR A 113 -7.31 -0.79 6.81
C TYR A 113 -5.85 -0.44 6.62
N LEU A 114 -5.00 -1.47 6.68
CA LEU A 114 -3.58 -1.38 6.34
C LEU A 114 -3.09 -2.73 5.84
N TYR A 115 -2.39 -2.72 4.72
CA TYR A 115 -1.71 -3.86 4.15
C TYR A 115 -0.23 -3.55 3.94
N LEU A 116 0.61 -4.53 4.23
CA LEU A 116 2.03 -4.55 3.89
C LEU A 116 2.24 -5.49 2.71
N TYR A 117 3.20 -5.17 1.87
CA TYR A 117 3.66 -6.01 0.77
C TYR A 117 5.16 -6.17 0.85
N ARG A 118 5.63 -7.41 0.76
CA ARG A 118 7.06 -7.75 0.75
C ARG A 118 7.41 -8.32 -0.61
N ASN A 119 8.48 -7.82 -1.20
CA ASN A 119 9.06 -8.36 -2.42
C ASN A 119 10.56 -8.56 -2.26
N GLY A 120 10.97 -9.81 -2.16
CA GLY A 120 12.39 -10.14 -2.20
C GLY A 120 12.67 -11.63 -2.29
N THR A 121 13.94 -11.97 -2.11
CA THR A 121 14.48 -13.32 -2.39
C THR A 121 14.50 -14.23 -1.17
N ASP A 122 14.12 -13.73 0.01
CA ASP A 122 14.17 -14.49 1.26
C ASP A 122 12.95 -15.42 1.38
N HIS A 123 13.07 -16.62 0.79
CA HIS A 123 12.03 -17.64 0.62
C HIS A 123 11.59 -18.38 1.91
N GLY A 124 11.78 -17.83 3.11
CA GLY A 124 11.29 -18.49 4.32
C GLY A 124 11.61 -17.86 5.68
N PHE A 125 12.61 -16.98 5.77
CA PHE A 125 12.99 -16.31 7.03
C PHE A 125 12.45 -14.88 7.15
N GLY A 126 11.47 -14.51 6.32
CA GLY A 126 11.11 -13.13 5.98
C GLY A 126 10.93 -12.14 7.13
N TRP A 127 10.83 -10.86 6.76
CA TRP A 127 10.65 -9.77 7.73
C TRP A 127 9.40 -9.93 8.60
N VAL A 128 9.56 -9.67 9.91
CA VAL A 128 8.50 -9.76 10.92
C VAL A 128 8.24 -8.38 11.54
N PRO A 129 7.22 -7.64 11.07
CA PRO A 129 6.78 -6.42 11.75
C PRO A 129 6.09 -6.76 13.07
N LEU A 130 6.39 -5.98 14.10
CA LEU A 130 5.65 -5.99 15.36
C LEU A 130 4.36 -5.17 15.22
N SER A 131 4.49 -3.91 14.79
CA SER A 131 3.36 -3.00 14.64
C SER A 131 3.60 -1.93 13.58
N VAL A 132 2.51 -1.42 13.02
CA VAL A 132 2.50 -0.21 12.19
C VAL A 132 1.58 0.82 12.81
N GLU A 133 2.12 1.99 13.11
CA GLU A 133 1.41 3.12 13.71
C GLU A 133 1.38 4.28 12.71
N ILE A 134 0.19 4.85 12.50
CA ILE A 134 -0.03 5.88 11.48
C ILE A 134 -0.55 7.14 12.15
N TYR A 135 0.08 8.26 11.83
CA TYR A 135 -0.30 9.59 12.27
C TYR A 135 -0.53 10.51 11.06
N GLY A 136 -1.40 11.52 11.20
CA GLY A 136 -1.62 12.52 10.16
C GLY A 136 -2.96 12.35 9.45
N GLY A 137 -3.13 12.95 8.27
CA GLY A 137 -4.37 12.80 7.49
C GLY A 137 -5.63 13.45 8.04
N ASN A 138 -5.55 14.13 9.18
CA ASN A 138 -6.66 14.51 10.07
C ASN A 138 -7.31 13.32 10.81
N SER A 139 -6.70 12.13 10.77
CA SER A 139 -7.16 10.99 11.56
C SER A 139 -6.62 10.98 12.98
N ILE A 140 -7.35 10.31 13.86
CA ILE A 140 -6.79 9.83 15.14
C ILE A 140 -5.69 8.81 14.81
N PRO A 141 -4.56 8.78 15.56
CA PRO A 141 -3.53 7.79 15.35
C PRO A 141 -4.08 6.36 15.48
N VAL A 142 -3.67 5.47 14.57
CA VAL A 142 -4.11 4.07 14.58
C VAL A 142 -2.90 3.14 14.58
N THR A 143 -3.04 2.00 15.25
CA THR A 143 -1.98 0.99 15.36
C THR A 143 -2.48 -0.38 14.93
N PHE A 144 -1.74 -1.03 14.05
CA PHE A 144 -1.98 -2.39 13.57
C PHE A 144 -0.86 -3.32 14.04
N TYR A 145 -1.20 -4.41 14.73
CA TYR A 145 -0.23 -5.35 15.31
C TYR A 145 -0.11 -6.62 14.47
N TYR A 146 1.05 -6.86 13.87
CA TYR A 146 1.28 -8.02 12.99
C TYR A 146 1.85 -9.21 13.75
N ASN A 147 3.02 -9.04 14.35
CA ASN A 147 3.80 -10.07 15.04
C ASN A 147 3.86 -11.43 14.30
N THR A 148 3.94 -11.37 12.98
CA THR A 148 3.97 -12.54 12.08
C THR A 148 4.77 -12.20 10.82
N THR A 149 5.31 -13.22 10.16
CA THR A 149 6.09 -13.05 8.94
C THR A 149 5.20 -12.57 7.80
N ILE A 150 5.65 -11.55 7.06
CA ILE A 150 4.94 -11.08 5.86
C ILE A 150 5.20 -12.03 4.69
N PRO A 151 4.16 -12.62 4.07
CA PRO A 151 4.33 -13.44 2.88
C PRO A 151 4.96 -12.66 1.73
N ASN A 152 5.74 -13.35 0.89
CA ASN A 152 6.33 -12.72 -0.30
C ASN A 152 5.26 -12.54 -1.38
N LEU A 153 5.28 -11.42 -2.08
CA LEU A 153 4.45 -11.10 -3.26
C LEU A 153 2.94 -11.11 -3.00
N ILE A 154 2.49 -10.91 -1.75
CA ILE A 154 1.08 -10.87 -1.38
C ILE A 154 0.83 -9.70 -0.42
N TRP A 155 -0.23 -8.94 -0.67
CA TRP A 155 -0.72 -7.93 0.26
C TRP A 155 -1.28 -8.60 1.51
N TYR A 156 -0.72 -8.29 2.67
CA TYR A 156 -1.02 -8.97 3.93
C TYR A 156 -1.26 -7.96 5.04
N GLY A 157 -2.38 -8.09 5.78
CA GLY A 157 -2.76 -7.08 6.76
C GLY A 157 -4.22 -7.13 7.19
N PHE A 158 -4.77 -5.95 7.49
CA PHE A 158 -6.06 -5.76 8.14
C PHE A 158 -7.01 -4.96 7.27
N ASN A 159 -8.27 -5.34 7.28
CA ASN A 159 -9.37 -4.51 6.81
C ASN A 159 -10.49 -4.54 7.85
N LEU A 160 -10.56 -3.45 8.61
CA LEU A 160 -11.53 -3.19 9.66
C LEU A 160 -12.58 -2.18 9.24
N CYS A 161 -12.60 -1.80 7.97
CA CYS A 161 -13.61 -0.91 7.47
C CYS A 161 -14.94 -1.64 7.55
N THR A 162 -15.79 -1.23 8.48
CA THR A 162 -17.20 -1.59 8.44
C THR A 162 -17.74 -1.06 7.13
N THR A 163 -17.92 -1.93 6.14
CA THR A 163 -18.79 -1.61 5.02
C THR A 163 -20.13 -1.24 5.64
N PRO A 164 -20.69 -0.03 5.40
CA PRO A 164 -22.07 0.21 5.74
C PRO A 164 -22.86 -0.98 5.21
N ALA A 165 -23.63 -1.65 6.08
CA ALA A 165 -24.55 -2.67 5.60
C ALA A 165 -25.31 -2.03 4.41
N PRO A 166 -25.50 -2.76 3.29
CA PRO A 166 -26.35 -2.27 2.21
C PRO A 166 -27.61 -1.77 2.90
N PRO A 167 -27.98 -0.50 2.72
CA PRO A 167 -29.01 0.07 3.55
C PRO A 167 -30.25 -0.82 3.38
N THR A 168 -30.89 -1.15 4.49
CA THR A 168 -32.00 -2.13 4.58
C THR A 168 -33.22 -1.76 3.72
N PHE A 169 -33.13 -0.71 2.89
CA PHE A 169 -34.07 -0.38 1.82
C PHE A 169 -34.38 -1.54 0.87
N PHE A 170 -33.50 -2.54 0.73
CA PHE A 170 -33.83 -3.76 -0.04
C PHE A 170 -34.84 -4.67 0.65
N LEU A 171 -35.12 -4.47 1.94
CA LEU A 171 -36.16 -5.18 2.69
C LEU A 171 -37.44 -4.33 2.87
N LEU A 172 -37.42 -3.06 2.47
CA LEU A 172 -38.62 -2.24 2.47
C LEU A 172 -39.42 -2.52 1.18
N PRO A 173 -40.75 -2.68 1.27
CA PRO A 173 -41.59 -2.75 0.08
C PRO A 173 -41.37 -1.48 -0.77
N PRO A 174 -41.38 -1.57 -2.10
CA PRO A 174 -41.17 -0.43 -2.97
C PRO A 174 -42.19 0.67 -2.61
N PRO A 175 -41.77 1.95 -2.55
CA PRO A 175 -42.70 3.04 -2.34
C PRO A 175 -43.78 3.03 -3.43
N PRO A 176 -45.03 3.42 -3.11
CA PRO A 176 -46.07 3.53 -4.12
C PRO A 176 -45.59 4.43 -5.26
N PRO A 177 -45.94 4.11 -6.53
CA PRO A 177 -45.53 4.93 -7.66
C PRO A 177 -45.98 6.37 -7.43
N PRO A 178 -45.12 7.37 -7.73
CA PRO A 178 -45.51 8.77 -7.61
C PRO A 178 -46.74 9.04 -8.48
N PRO A 179 -47.65 9.94 -8.06
CA PRO A 179 -48.76 10.35 -8.90
C PRO A 179 -48.23 10.83 -10.24
N THR A 180 -48.87 10.38 -11.33
CA THR A 180 -48.52 10.81 -12.70
C THR A 180 -48.47 12.33 -12.73
N PRO A 181 -47.33 12.94 -13.12
CA PRO A 181 -47.24 14.39 -13.27
C PRO A 181 -48.33 14.87 -14.22
N PRO A 182 -48.94 16.05 -13.97
CA PRO A 182 -49.81 16.67 -14.97
C PRO A 182 -49.05 16.80 -16.29
N ALA A 183 -49.75 16.54 -17.40
CA ALA A 183 -49.16 16.63 -18.73
C ALA A 183 -48.44 17.97 -18.89
N TYR A 184 -47.14 17.91 -19.17
CA TYR A 184 -46.36 19.12 -19.41
C TYR A 184 -46.96 19.87 -20.61
N PRO A 185 -47.05 21.21 -20.54
CA PRO A 185 -47.40 21.99 -21.71
C PRO A 185 -46.39 21.72 -22.83
N PRO A 186 -46.82 21.80 -24.11
CA PRO A 186 -45.92 21.60 -25.23
C PRO A 186 -44.73 22.58 -25.14
N PRO A 187 -43.52 22.14 -25.54
CA PRO A 187 -42.34 23.00 -25.49
C PRO A 187 -42.55 24.24 -26.37
N PRO A 188 -41.96 25.39 -25.98
CA PRO A 188 -41.98 26.58 -26.81
C PRO A 188 -41.25 26.32 -28.14
N PRO A 189 -41.61 27.03 -29.23
CA PRO A 189 -40.93 26.90 -30.51
C PRO A 189 -39.43 27.19 -30.38
N PRO A 190 -38.58 26.53 -31.19
CA PRO A 190 -37.14 26.71 -31.14
C PRO A 190 -36.74 28.17 -31.37
N SER A 191 -35.77 28.64 -30.58
CA SER A 191 -35.12 29.93 -30.79
C SER A 191 -34.47 29.97 -32.18
N PRO A 192 -34.44 31.14 -32.85
CA PRO A 192 -33.64 31.32 -34.06
C PRO A 192 -32.17 30.93 -33.81
N PRO A 193 -31.46 30.38 -34.82
CA PRO A 193 -30.06 30.03 -34.68
C PRO A 193 -29.25 31.28 -34.31
N ALA A 194 -28.43 31.17 -33.26
CA ALA A 194 -27.51 32.22 -32.87
C ALA A 194 -26.55 32.51 -34.03
N TYR A 195 -26.28 33.79 -34.28
CA TYR A 195 -25.28 34.20 -35.26
C TYR A 195 -23.91 33.58 -34.90
N PRO A 196 -23.13 33.11 -35.89
CA PRO A 196 -21.80 32.58 -35.62
C PRO A 196 -20.92 33.66 -34.98
N PRO A 197 -20.08 33.31 -33.99
CA PRO A 197 -19.17 34.25 -33.37
C PRO A 197 -18.18 34.80 -34.40
N PRO A 198 -17.70 36.04 -34.23
CA PRO A 198 -16.67 36.59 -35.09
C PRO A 198 -15.38 35.76 -34.99
N PRO A 199 -14.57 35.71 -36.08
CA PRO A 199 -13.31 34.97 -36.08
C PRO A 199 -12.34 35.55 -35.03
N PRO A 200 -11.52 34.70 -34.39
CA PRO A 200 -10.53 35.16 -33.41
C PRO A 200 -9.48 36.09 -34.05
N PRO A 201 -8.90 37.03 -33.28
CA PRO A 201 -7.82 37.88 -33.76
C PRO A 201 -6.58 37.05 -34.12
N SER A 202 -5.85 37.51 -35.15
CA SER A 202 -4.58 36.91 -35.55
C SER A 202 -3.56 36.95 -34.41
N PRO A 203 -2.74 35.90 -34.21
CA PRO A 203 -1.68 35.91 -33.21
C PRO A 203 -0.66 37.02 -33.47
N PRO A 204 -0.07 37.62 -32.41
CA PRO A 204 1.03 38.55 -32.56
C PRO A 204 2.25 37.86 -33.18
N ALA A 205 2.99 38.59 -34.02
CA ALA A 205 4.22 38.10 -34.63
C ALA A 205 5.26 37.77 -33.56
N TYR A 206 5.83 36.56 -33.63
CA TYR A 206 6.89 36.14 -32.72
C TYR A 206 8.16 36.98 -32.92
N PRO A 207 8.86 37.36 -31.84
CA PRO A 207 10.17 38.00 -31.96
C PRO A 207 11.19 37.05 -32.59
N PRO A 208 12.21 37.59 -33.29
CA PRO A 208 13.27 36.77 -33.87
C PRO A 208 14.07 36.03 -32.77
N PRO A 209 14.58 34.82 -33.05
CA PRO A 209 15.35 34.05 -32.09
C PRO A 209 16.68 34.75 -31.73
N PRO A 210 17.18 34.56 -30.50
CA PRO A 210 18.47 35.10 -30.08
C PRO A 210 19.64 34.45 -30.84
N PRO A 211 20.77 35.17 -31.00
CA PRO A 211 21.96 34.63 -31.63
C PRO A 211 22.55 33.46 -30.82
N PRO A 212 23.20 32.48 -31.49
CA PRO A 212 23.79 31.33 -30.83
C PRO A 212 24.97 31.74 -29.92
N PRO A 213 25.18 31.03 -28.79
CA PRO A 213 26.30 31.29 -27.89
C PRO A 213 27.66 30.94 -28.54
N PRO A 214 28.75 31.60 -28.11
CA PRO A 214 30.09 31.29 -28.59
C PRO A 214 30.55 29.88 -28.15
N PRO A 215 31.41 29.22 -28.94
CA PRO A 215 31.92 27.89 -28.61
C PRO A 215 32.80 27.91 -27.35
N PRO A 216 32.76 26.84 -26.52
CA PRO A 216 33.58 26.74 -25.31
C PRO A 216 35.08 26.60 -25.64
N ALA A 217 35.91 27.14 -24.75
CA ALA A 217 37.37 27.07 -24.85
C ALA A 217 37.88 25.62 -24.69
N SER A 218 38.73 25.20 -25.63
CA SER A 218 39.38 23.90 -25.66
C SER A 218 40.38 23.76 -24.50
N SER A 219 40.07 22.93 -23.51
CA SER A 219 40.99 22.56 -22.43
C SER A 219 41.46 21.12 -22.66
N SER A 220 42.74 21.00 -23.02
CA SER A 220 43.43 19.73 -23.24
C SER A 220 44.08 19.30 -21.93
N HIS A 221 43.36 18.54 -21.11
CA HIS A 221 43.94 17.73 -20.04
C HIS A 221 43.44 16.30 -20.19
N GLN A 222 44.25 15.46 -20.84
CA GLN A 222 44.00 14.03 -20.89
C GLN A 222 44.18 13.42 -19.50
N LEU A 223 43.10 12.77 -19.03
CA LEU A 223 43.08 11.83 -17.92
C LEU A 223 44.11 10.71 -18.16
N PHE A 224 45.21 10.74 -17.43
CA PHE A 224 46.13 9.61 -17.32
C PHE A 224 45.58 8.66 -16.24
N SER A 225 45.00 7.53 -16.64
CA SER A 225 44.39 6.55 -15.72
C SER A 225 45.47 5.67 -15.06
N PRO A 226 45.51 5.56 -13.72
CA PRO A 226 46.55 4.82 -12.98
C PRO A 226 46.50 3.29 -13.16
N LYS A 227 45.54 2.75 -13.92
CA LYS A 227 45.40 1.31 -14.16
C LYS A 227 46.46 0.75 -15.13
N PHE A 228 47.08 1.59 -15.96
CA PHE A 228 48.08 1.13 -16.95
C PHE A 228 49.42 0.71 -16.29
N PHE A 229 49.82 1.39 -15.21
CA PHE A 229 51.10 1.11 -14.54
C PHE A 229 51.13 -0.27 -13.86
N ILE A 230 49.99 -0.77 -13.38
CA ILE A 230 49.92 -2.07 -12.71
C ILE A 230 50.20 -3.23 -13.69
N TYR A 231 49.69 -3.16 -14.91
CA TYR A 231 49.89 -4.24 -15.90
C TYR A 231 51.32 -4.30 -16.43
N VAL A 232 51.99 -3.16 -16.56
CA VAL A 232 53.39 -3.10 -17.00
C VAL A 232 54.34 -3.68 -15.95
N VAL A 233 54.08 -3.39 -14.66
CA VAL A 233 54.88 -3.95 -13.55
C VAL A 233 54.61 -5.45 -13.36
N LEU A 234 53.35 -5.90 -13.47
CA LEU A 234 53.04 -7.34 -13.40
C LEU A 234 53.67 -8.12 -14.57
N GLY A 235 53.64 -7.55 -15.78
CA GLY A 235 54.23 -8.18 -16.96
C GLY A 235 55.75 -8.35 -16.83
N PHE A 236 56.45 -7.35 -16.27
CA PHE A 236 57.89 -7.39 -16.07
C PHE A 236 58.32 -8.38 -14.98
N LEU A 237 57.51 -8.54 -13.92
CA LEU A 237 57.76 -9.53 -12.86
C LEU A 237 57.54 -10.97 -13.35
N LEU A 238 56.53 -11.22 -14.18
CA LEU A 238 56.28 -12.55 -14.73
C LEU A 238 57.37 -13.00 -15.71
N THR A 239 57.93 -12.11 -16.52
CA THR A 239 59.04 -12.46 -17.43
C THR A 239 60.34 -12.78 -16.71
N THR A 240 60.59 -12.18 -15.54
CA THR A 240 61.78 -12.51 -14.71
C THR A 240 61.66 -13.81 -13.93
N LEU A 241 60.46 -14.38 -13.79
CA LEU A 241 60.22 -15.64 -13.07
C LEU A 241 60.14 -16.87 -13.99
N LEU A 242 60.11 -16.66 -15.31
CA LEU A 242 59.98 -17.70 -16.33
C LEU A 242 61.24 -17.88 -17.20
N TYR A 243 62.37 -17.32 -16.77
CA TYR A 243 63.70 -17.54 -17.34
C TYR A 243 64.72 -17.91 -16.25
#